data_AF-A0A1B8S303-F1
#
_entry.id   AF-A0A1B8S303-F1
#
_cell.length_a   1.000
_cell.length_b   1.000
_cell.length_c   1.000
_cell.angle_alpha   90.00
_cell.angle_beta   90.00
_cell.angle_gamma   90.00
#
_symmetry.space_group_name_H-M   'P 1'
#
loop_
_entity.id
_entity.type
_entity.pdbx_description
1 polymer ?
#
loop_
_entity_poly.entity_id
_entity_poly.type
_entity_poly.pdbx_seq_one_letter_code
_entity_poly.pdbx_strand_id
1 'polypeptide(L)'
;MLAAMSLVLASGANALTITNTRSDSVTVTFSSGSDSFEIALDPGESATEACGEGCLLKLADGTGQTFHPDDHVLIEEDGFATAE
;
A
#
# COMPACT_ATOMS: atom_id res chain seq x y z
N MET A 1 12.55 10.90 -17.36
CA MET A 1 13.31 9.96 -16.53
C MET A 1 12.37 8.79 -16.29
N LEU A 2 12.53 7.70 -17.04
CA LEU A 2 11.68 6.52 -16.94
C LEU A 2 12.12 5.76 -15.68
N ALA A 3 11.38 5.89 -14.58
CA ALA A 3 11.63 5.09 -13.39
C ALA A 3 11.21 3.65 -13.68
N ALA A 4 12.09 2.72 -13.32
CA ALA A 4 11.95 1.31 -13.58
C ALA A 4 10.68 0.77 -12.90
N MET A 5 9.81 0.15 -13.71
CA MET A 5 8.67 -0.61 -13.24
C MET A 5 9.21 -1.93 -12.70
N SER A 6 9.50 -1.98 -11.40
CA SER A 6 9.87 -3.21 -10.70
C SER A 6 8.64 -4.10 -10.57
N LEU A 7 8.33 -4.86 -11.62
CA LEU A 7 7.33 -5.92 -11.58
C LEU A 7 7.91 -7.10 -10.77
N VAL A 8 7.66 -7.10 -9.47
CA VAL A 8 7.85 -8.29 -8.63
C VAL A 8 6.64 -9.19 -8.83
N LEU A 9 6.85 -10.33 -9.48
CA LEU A 9 5.84 -11.38 -9.62
C LEU A 9 5.65 -12.06 -8.25
N ALA A 10 4.67 -11.62 -7.46
CA ALA A 10 4.28 -12.30 -6.23
C ALA A 10 3.54 -13.60 -6.59
N SER A 11 4.26 -14.72 -6.59
CA SER A 11 3.68 -16.06 -6.71
C SER A 11 3.08 -16.50 -5.38
N GLY A 12 1.76 -16.37 -5.21
CA GLY A 12 0.96 -17.16 -4.25
C GLY A 12 1.03 -16.81 -2.76
N ALA A 13 1.49 -15.63 -2.38
CA ALA A 13 1.37 -15.13 -1.01
C ALA A 13 0.15 -14.21 -0.89
N ASN A 14 -0.68 -14.39 0.14
CA ASN A 14 -1.69 -13.42 0.55
C ASN A 14 -0.99 -12.07 0.74
N ALA A 15 -1.18 -11.15 -0.21
CA ALA A 15 -0.42 -9.91 -0.26
C ALA A 15 -1.33 -8.75 -0.66
N LEU A 16 -1.08 -7.60 -0.04
CA LEU A 16 -1.79 -6.36 -0.34
C LEU A 16 -0.89 -5.53 -1.26
N THR A 17 -1.43 -5.05 -2.36
CA THR A 17 -0.69 -4.09 -3.20
C THR A 17 -1.22 -2.69 -2.94
N ILE A 18 -0.32 -1.76 -2.68
CA ILE A 18 -0.61 -0.35 -2.45
C ILE A 18 0.07 0.48 -3.53
N THR A 19 -0.64 1.45 -4.10
CA THR A 19 -0.12 2.35 -5.13
C THR A 19 -0.35 3.79 -4.72
N ASN A 20 0.70 4.60 -4.73
CA ASN A 20 0.57 6.04 -4.51
C ASN A 20 0.10 6.73 -5.80
N THR A 21 -1.13 7.23 -5.81
CA THR A 21 -1.68 8.00 -6.94
C THR A 21 -1.64 9.51 -6.70
N ARG A 22 -1.15 9.95 -5.54
CA ARG A 22 -0.93 11.35 -5.22
C ARG A 22 0.21 11.93 -6.07
N SER A 23 0.26 13.26 -6.10
CA SER A 23 1.31 14.00 -6.80
C SER A 23 2.59 14.17 -5.99
N ASP A 24 2.55 13.85 -4.69
CA ASP A 24 3.63 13.92 -3.71
C ASP A 24 3.94 12.54 -3.09
N SER A 25 5.13 12.42 -2.48
CA SER A 25 5.55 11.20 -1.81
C SER A 25 4.79 11.02 -0.50
N VAL A 26 4.37 9.78 -0.20
CA VAL A 26 3.58 9.45 0.98
C VAL A 26 4.30 8.41 1.85
N THR A 27 4.22 8.58 3.17
CA THR A 27 4.58 7.53 4.13
C THR A 27 3.32 6.90 4.68
N VAL A 28 3.25 5.57 4.56
CA VAL A 28 2.15 4.74 5.08
C VAL A 28 2.69 3.84 6.17
N THR A 29 2.05 3.81 7.33
CA THR A 29 2.26 2.76 8.32
C THR A 29 1.46 1.53 7.90
N PHE A 30 2.16 0.41 7.68
CA PHE A 30 1.56 -0.90 7.44
C PHE A 30 1.60 -1.71 8.73
N SER A 31 0.47 -2.29 9.12
CA SER A 31 0.39 -3.20 10.27
C SER A 31 -0.32 -4.50 9.89
N SER A 32 0.29 -5.64 10.25
CA SER A 32 -0.25 -6.98 10.03
C SER A 32 0.01 -7.83 11.26
N GLY A 33 -1.05 -8.27 11.94
CA GLY A 33 -0.93 -8.98 13.21
C GLY A 33 -0.22 -8.13 14.28
N SER A 34 0.95 -8.57 14.74
CA SER A 34 1.79 -7.84 15.72
C SER A 34 2.92 -7.03 15.07
N ASP A 35 3.11 -7.17 13.76
CA ASP A 35 4.16 -6.48 13.02
C ASP A 35 3.66 -5.13 12.51
N SER A 36 4.53 -4.12 12.57
CA SER A 36 4.24 -2.78 12.04
C SER A 36 5.51 -2.12 11.52
N PHE A 37 5.43 -1.52 10.34
CA PHE A 37 6.53 -0.80 9.71
C PHE A 37 6.01 0.35 8.83
N GLU A 38 6.92 1.21 8.37
CA GLU A 38 6.59 2.33 7.48
C GLU A 38 7.08 2.05 6.06
N ILE A 39 6.29 2.46 5.08
CA ILE A 39 6.58 2.39 3.66
C ILE A 39 6.52 3.80 3.10
N ALA A 40 7.59 4.26 2.49
CA ALA A 40 7.62 5.51 1.73
C ALA A 40 7.43 5.19 0.25
N LEU A 41 6.48 5.86 -0.41
CA LEU A 41 6.17 5.69 -1.82
C LEU A 41 6.24 7.04 -2.53
N ASP A 42 7.07 7.13 -3.56
CA ASP A 42 7.07 8.28 -4.47
C ASP A 42 5.79 8.32 -5.34
N PRO A 43 5.49 9.45 -5.99
CA PRO A 43 4.34 9.57 -6.89
C PRO A 43 4.34 8.49 -7.98
N GLY A 44 3.27 7.69 -8.05
CA GLY A 44 3.11 6.58 -8.99
C GLY A 44 3.82 5.28 -8.59
N GLU A 45 4.48 5.24 -7.43
CA GLU A 45 5.13 4.02 -6.94
C GLU A 45 4.12 3.05 -6.30
N SER A 46 4.42 1.76 -6.40
CA SER A 46 3.64 0.69 -5.78
C SER A 46 4.52 -0.20 -4.92
N ALA A 47 3.99 -0.67 -3.79
CA ALA A 47 4.57 -1.72 -2.98
C ALA A 47 3.59 -2.87 -2.81
N THR A 48 4.12 -4.09 -2.67
CA THR A 48 3.33 -5.29 -2.40
C THR A 48 3.88 -5.92 -1.13
N GLU A 49 3.05 -5.95 -0.11
CA GLU A 49 3.44 -6.43 1.21
C GLU A 49 2.61 -7.65 1.62
N ALA A 50 3.24 -8.57 2.35
CA ALA A 50 2.56 -9.75 2.85
C ALA A 50 1.43 -9.31 3.80
N CYS A 51 0.22 -9.78 3.51
CA CYS A 51 -0.98 -9.41 4.25
C CYS A 51 -1.79 -10.64 4.67
N GLY A 52 -2.09 -10.75 5.97
CA GLY A 52 -3.01 -11.77 6.49
C GLY A 52 -4.47 -11.36 6.32
N GLU A 53 -5.39 -11.97 7.08
CA GLU A 53 -6.85 -11.68 7.05
C GLU A 53 -7.24 -10.33 7.71
N GLY A 54 -6.51 -9.26 7.40
CA GLY A 54 -6.81 -7.91 7.89
C GLY A 54 -5.56 -7.09 8.17
N CYS A 55 -5.05 -6.40 7.15
CA CYS A 55 -3.94 -5.46 7.30
C CYS A 55 -4.45 -4.05 7.44
N LEU A 56 -3.88 -3.31 8.39
CA LEU A 56 -4.19 -1.90 8.59
C LEU A 56 -3.17 -1.06 7.84
N LEU A 57 -3.65 -0.19 6.96
CA LEU A 57 -2.86 0.92 6.42
C LEU A 57 -3.23 2.19 7.17
N LYS A 58 -2.24 3.03 7.47
CA LYS A 58 -2.46 4.32 8.10
C LYS A 58 -1.57 5.41 7.51
N LEU A 59 -2.17 6.54 7.15
CA LEU A 59 -1.47 7.74 6.72
C LEU A 59 -1.02 8.59 7.93
N ALA A 60 -0.06 9.48 7.69
CA ALA A 60 0.49 10.38 8.72
C ALA A 60 -0.55 11.34 9.33
N ASP A 61 -1.61 11.65 8.59
CA ASP A 61 -2.74 12.48 9.05
C ASP A 61 -3.65 11.75 10.06
N GLY A 62 -3.46 10.43 10.24
CA GLY A 62 -4.25 9.59 11.11
C GLY A 62 -5.29 8.73 10.41
N THR A 63 -5.54 8.96 9.11
CA THR A 63 -6.49 8.18 8.30
C THR A 63 -6.03 6.73 8.23
N GLY A 64 -6.86 5.79 8.65
CA GLY A 64 -6.51 4.36 8.64
C GLY A 64 -7.66 3.46 8.24
N GLN A 65 -7.36 2.43 7.46
CA GLN A 65 -8.35 1.49 6.92
C GLN A 65 -7.78 0.08 6.84
N THR A 66 -8.63 -0.90 7.13
CA THR A 66 -8.29 -2.33 7.03
C THR A 66 -8.64 -2.87 5.66
N PHE A 67 -7.72 -3.65 5.09
CA PHE A 67 -7.84 -4.28 3.79
C PHE A 67 -7.59 -5.79 3.88
N HIS A 68 -8.10 -6.50 2.90
CA HIS A 68 -7.93 -7.93 2.74
C HIS A 68 -6.69 -8.23 1.90
N PRO A 69 -6.16 -9.45 2.01
CA PRO A 69 -5.17 -9.89 1.04
C PRO A 69 -5.78 -9.88 -0.37
N ASP A 70 -4.91 -9.68 -1.36
CA ASP A 70 -5.24 -9.55 -2.78
C ASP A 70 -5.97 -8.26 -3.17
N ASP A 71 -6.30 -7.38 -2.21
CA ASP A 71 -6.78 -6.03 -2.52
C ASP A 71 -5.68 -5.22 -3.23
N HIS A 72 -6.12 -4.37 -4.15
CA HIS A 72 -5.28 -3.38 -4.82
C HIS A 72 -5.73 -1.99 -4.33
N VAL A 73 -4.94 -1.38 -3.47
CA VAL A 73 -5.28 -0.12 -2.80
C VAL A 73 -4.58 1.05 -3.49
N LEU A 74 -5.34 2.09 -3.77
CA LEU A 74 -4.86 3.37 -4.27
C LEU A 74 -4.83 4.35 -3.10
N ILE A 75 -3.70 5.03 -2.92
CA ILE A 75 -3.56 6.14 -1.99
C ILE A 75 -3.83 7.41 -2.79
N GLU A 76 -4.90 8.11 -2.40
CA GLU A 76 -5.42 9.30 -3.07
C GLU A 76 -5.29 10.52 -2.14
N GLU A 77 -5.57 11.71 -2.68
CA GLU A 77 -5.54 12.97 -1.93
C GLU A 77 -6.46 12.96 -0.70
N ASP A 78 -7.57 12.21 -0.77
CA ASP A 78 -8.60 12.16 0.28
C ASP A 78 -8.55 10.88 1.12
N GLY A 79 -7.58 9.98 0.90
CA GLY A 79 -7.41 8.77 1.69
C GLY A 79 -7.06 7.52 0.87
N PHE A 80 -7.82 6.45 1.08
CA PHE A 80 -7.62 5.16 0.40
C PHE A 80 -8.83 4.77 -0.44
N ALA A 81 -8.57 4.18 -1.60
CA ALA A 81 -9.56 3.56 -2.47
C ALA A 81 -9.12 2.15 -2.86
N THR A 82 -10.05 1.26 -3.17
CA THR A 82 -9.75 -0.06 -3.76
C THR A 82 -9.97 -0.01 -5.26
N ALA A 83 -8.98 -0.42 -6.05
CA ALA A 83 -9.17 -0.57 -7.49
C ALA A 83 -10.12 -1.75 -7.75
N GLU A 84 -11.13 -1.52 -8.60
CA GLU A 84 -12.09 -2.54 -9.06
C GLU A 84 -11.49 -3.50 -10.09
#